data_AF-A0A0Q8PP53-F1
#
_entry.id   AF-A0A0Q8PP53-F1
#
_cell.length_a   1.000
_cell.length_b   1.000
_cell.length_c   1.000
_cell.angle_alpha   90.00
_cell.angle_beta   90.00
_cell.angle_gamma   90.00
#
_symmetry.space_group_name_H-M   'P 1'
#
loop_
_entity.id
_entity.type
_entity.pdbx_description
1 polymer ?
#
loop_
_entity_poly.entity_id
_entity_poly.type
_entity_poly.pdbx_seq_one_letter_code
_entity_poly.pdbx_strand_id
1 'polypeptide(L)'
;MNPAELDSAATVVTDLNGELRPVSDRAVKDADEASSSTAGWSVSGQLGQIADSWRGALTGLHRSMDGNADALRSTAGQHRGNEQLVAASMSQVG
;
A
#
# COMPACT_ATOMS: atom_id res chain seq x y z
N MET A 1 10.57 17.49 7.88
CA MET A 1 9.13 17.28 7.66
C MET A 1 8.45 17.31 9.00
N ASN A 2 7.29 17.97 9.12
CA ASN A 2 6.52 17.99 10.36
C ASN A 2 5.83 16.61 10.56
N PRO A 3 5.80 16.04 11.78
CA PRO A 3 5.03 14.83 12.08
C PRO A 3 3.58 14.83 11.58
N ALA A 4 2.90 15.98 11.62
CA ALA A 4 1.53 16.11 11.13
C ALA A 4 1.44 15.93 9.60
N GLU A 5 2.44 16.40 8.85
CA GLU A 5 2.51 16.21 7.39
C GLU A 5 2.78 14.75 7.04
N LEU A 6 3.63 14.08 7.81
CA LEU A 6 3.92 12.64 7.65
C LEU A 6 2.65 11.79 7.89
N ASP A 7 1.89 12.08 8.95
CA ASP A 7 0.64 11.38 9.22
C ASP A 7 -0.42 11.67 8.14
N SER A 8 -0.52 12.93 7.68
CA SER A 8 -1.42 13.27 6.59
C SER A 8 -1.06 12.52 5.30
N ALA A 9 0.22 12.45 4.94
CA ALA A 9 0.68 11.67 3.81
C ALA A 9 0.38 10.16 3.97
N ALA A 10 0.56 9.60 5.17
CA ALA A 10 0.22 8.21 5.45
C ALA A 10 -1.27 7.92 5.26
N THR A 11 -2.14 8.84 5.70
CA THR A 11 -3.59 8.76 5.48
C THR A 11 -3.91 8.79 3.99
N VAL A 12 -3.36 9.74 3.23
CA VAL A 12 -3.57 9.81 1.78
C VAL A 12 -3.15 8.52 1.08
N VAL A 13 -2.00 7.94 1.44
CA VAL A 13 -1.55 6.66 0.87
C VAL A 13 -2.52 5.52 1.23
N THR A 14 -3.02 5.49 2.47
CA THR A 14 -3.99 4.49 2.93
C THR A 14 -5.31 4.60 2.16
N ASP A 15 -5.82 5.83 2.00
CA ASP A 15 -7.09 6.10 1.31
C ASP A 15 -6.98 5.72 -0.17
N LEU A 16 -5.89 6.13 -0.85
CA LEU A 16 -5.61 5.73 -2.23
C LEU A 16 -5.51 4.21 -2.38
N ASN A 17 -4.88 3.52 -1.42
CA ASN A 17 -4.81 2.06 -1.44
C ASN A 17 -6.20 1.44 -1.30
N GLY A 18 -7.02 1.99 -0.41
CA GLY A 18 -8.41 1.59 -0.19
C GLY A 18 -9.31 1.79 -1.41
N GLU A 19 -9.09 2.87 -2.18
CA GLU A 19 -9.82 3.13 -3.43
C GLU A 19 -9.37 2.22 -4.59
N LEU A 20 -8.06 1.95 -4.70
CA LEU A 20 -7.50 1.15 -5.79
C LEU A 20 -7.76 -0.35 -5.63
N ARG A 21 -7.79 -0.86 -4.40
CA ARG A 21 -7.88 -2.29 -4.12
C ARG A 21 -9.15 -2.95 -4.69
N PRO A 22 -10.37 -2.40 -4.52
CA PRO A 22 -11.57 -2.98 -5.12
C PRO A 22 -11.53 -3.03 -6.64
N VAL A 23 -10.98 -2.00 -7.29
CA VAL A 23 -10.86 -1.93 -8.75
C VAL A 23 -9.84 -2.96 -9.26
N SER A 24 -8.73 -3.10 -8.54
CA SER A 24 -7.66 -4.07 -8.83
C SER A 24 -8.16 -5.51 -8.67
N ASP A 25 -8.84 -5.81 -7.57
CA ASP A 25 -9.43 -7.12 -7.30
C ASP A 25 -10.49 -7.48 -8.36
N ARG A 26 -11.30 -6.50 -8.79
CA ARG A 26 -12.28 -6.70 -9.86
C ARG A 26 -11.62 -6.99 -11.20
N ALA A 27 -10.58 -6.25 -11.58
CA ALA A 27 -9.88 -6.47 -12.84
C ALA A 27 -9.26 -7.88 -12.92
N VAL A 28 -8.68 -8.36 -11.82
CA VAL A 28 -8.15 -9.73 -11.73
C VAL A 28 -9.27 -10.75 -11.88
N LYS A 29 -10.39 -10.56 -11.18
CA LYS A 29 -11.56 -11.44 -11.27
C LYS A 29 -12.12 -11.52 -12.69
N ASP A 30 -12.31 -10.38 -13.35
CA ASP A 30 -12.83 -10.32 -14.73
C ASP A 30 -11.87 -11.04 -15.71
N ALA A 31 -10.56 -10.94 -15.48
CA ALA A 31 -9.56 -11.67 -16.26
C ALA A 31 -9.61 -13.20 -16.04
N ASP A 32 -9.84 -13.65 -14.81
CA ASP A 32 -10.03 -15.08 -14.49
C ASP A 32 -11.31 -15.64 -15.15
N GLU A 33 -12.39 -14.86 -15.13
CA GLU A 33 -13.65 -15.22 -15.79
C GLU A 33 -13.46 -15.29 -17.32
N ALA A 34 -12.70 -14.36 -17.92
CA ALA A 34 -12.37 -14.38 -19.34
C ALA A 34 -11.48 -15.58 -19.71
N SER A 35 -10.46 -15.90 -18.90
CA SER A 35 -9.62 -17.09 -19.11
C SER A 35 -10.44 -18.38 -19.02
N SER A 36 -11.34 -18.47 -18.04
CA SER A 36 -12.23 -19.63 -17.85
C SER A 36 -13.24 -19.79 -18.98
N SER A 37 -13.82 -18.70 -19.48
CA SER A 37 -14.79 -18.74 -20.59
C SER A 37 -14.15 -19.10 -21.93
N THR A 38 -12.84 -18.91 -22.08
CA THR A 38 -12.06 -19.30 -23.27
C THR A 38 -11.37 -20.67 -23.11
N ALA A 39 -11.67 -21.41 -22.04
CA ALA A 39 -11.08 -22.72 -21.77
C ALA A 39 -11.24 -23.68 -22.97
N GLY A 40 -10.13 -24.33 -23.34
CA GLY A 40 -10.05 -25.20 -24.52
C GLY A 40 -9.65 -24.48 -25.80
N TRP A 41 -9.55 -23.14 -25.79
CA TRP A 41 -8.94 -22.37 -26.88
C TRP A 41 -7.46 -22.11 -26.58
N SER A 42 -6.64 -22.00 -27.62
CA SER A 42 -5.19 -21.76 -27.49
C SER A 42 -4.84 -20.50 -26.71
N VAL A 43 -5.74 -19.51 -26.65
CA VAL A 43 -5.55 -18.23 -25.97
C VAL A 43 -5.74 -18.31 -24.44
N SER A 44 -6.46 -19.32 -23.93
CA SER A 44 -6.81 -19.43 -22.51
C SER A 44 -5.60 -19.45 -21.57
N GLY A 45 -4.55 -20.19 -21.94
CA GLY A 45 -3.31 -20.28 -21.17
C GLY A 45 -2.53 -18.96 -21.10
N GLN A 46 -2.52 -18.19 -22.19
CA GLN A 46 -1.88 -16.86 -22.21
C GLN A 46 -2.66 -15.85 -21.36
N LEU A 47 -3.99 -15.89 -21.43
CA LEU A 47 -4.86 -15.06 -20.59
C LEU A 47 -4.69 -15.38 -19.11
N GLY A 48 -4.60 -16.67 -18.75
CA GLY A 48 -4.34 -17.10 -17.38
C GLY A 48 -3.00 -16.58 -16.85
N GLN A 49 -1.92 -16.69 -17.64
CA GLN A 49 -0.60 -16.15 -17.25
C GLN A 49 -0.61 -14.63 -17.05
N ILE A 50 -1.34 -13.90 -17.91
CA ILE A 50 -1.50 -12.46 -17.78
C ILE A 50 -2.26 -12.13 -16.48
N ALA A 51 -3.37 -12.83 -16.20
CA ALA A 51 -4.15 -12.65 -14.99
C ALA A 51 -3.31 -12.90 -13.73
N ASP A 52 -2.54 -13.99 -13.69
CA ASP A 52 -1.64 -14.34 -12.60
C ASP A 52 -0.55 -13.28 -12.38
N SER A 53 0.07 -12.80 -13.45
CA SER A 53 1.07 -11.74 -13.40
C SER A 53 0.50 -10.44 -12.85
N TRP A 54 -0.69 -10.02 -13.31
CA TRP A 54 -1.36 -8.84 -12.80
C TRP A 54 -1.75 -8.98 -11.34
N ARG A 55 -2.27 -10.15 -10.93
CA ARG A 55 -2.58 -10.43 -9.53
C ARG A 55 -1.35 -10.27 -8.63
N GLY A 56 -0.21 -10.80 -9.06
CA GLY A 56 1.06 -10.66 -8.35
C GLY A 56 1.52 -9.21 -8.23
N ALA A 57 1.50 -8.47 -9.35
CA ALA A 57 1.91 -7.07 -9.40
C ALA A 57 1.02 -6.17 -8.52
N LEU A 58 -0.30 -6.32 -8.61
CA LEU A 58 -1.27 -5.54 -7.83
C LEU A 58 -1.16 -5.85 -6.34
N THR A 59 -0.99 -7.13 -5.98
CA THR A 59 -0.73 -7.53 -4.58
C THR A 59 0.56 -6.89 -4.05
N GLY A 60 1.62 -6.87 -4.86
CA GLY A 60 2.88 -6.23 -4.52
C GLY A 60 2.74 -4.72 -4.33
N LEU A 61 2.00 -4.05 -5.21
CA LEU A 61 1.70 -2.63 -5.13
C LEU A 61 0.95 -2.29 -3.83
N HIS A 62 -0.14 -3.00 -3.53
CA HIS A 62 -0.91 -2.77 -2.30
C HIS A 62 -0.06 -2.93 -1.05
N ARG A 63 0.78 -3.98 -1.00
CA ARG A 63 1.72 -4.20 0.11
C ARG A 63 2.73 -3.06 0.23
N SER A 64 3.24 -2.54 -0.88
CA SER A 64 4.17 -1.41 -0.87
C SER A 64 3.50 -0.14 -0.37
N MET A 65 2.24 0.11 -0.73
CA MET A 65 1.49 1.27 -0.26
C MET A 65 1.26 1.19 1.26
N ASP A 66 0.83 0.03 1.76
CA ASP A 66 0.67 -0.19 3.20
C ASP A 66 2.00 0.02 3.96
N GLY A 67 3.08 -0.58 3.45
CA GLY A 67 4.41 -0.41 4.04
C GLY A 67 4.92 1.04 4.03
N ASN A 68 4.61 1.81 2.98
CA ASN A 68 4.95 3.22 2.91
C ASN A 68 4.14 4.05 3.93
N ALA A 69 2.84 3.78 4.08
CA ALA A 69 2.01 4.44 5.07
C ALA A 69 2.52 4.16 6.50
N ASP A 70 2.90 2.92 6.79
CA ASP A 70 3.47 2.54 8.09
C ASP A 70 4.83 3.19 8.35
N ALA A 71 5.70 3.27 7.34
CA ALA A 71 6.99 3.94 7.46
C ALA A 71 6.82 5.45 7.75
N LEU A 72 5.83 6.11 7.12
CA LEU A 72 5.50 7.50 7.37
C LEU A 72 5.04 7.72 8.82
N ARG A 73 4.10 6.89 9.30
CA ARG A 73 3.62 6.93 10.70
C ARG A 73 4.73 6.66 11.71
N SER A 74 5.58 5.68 11.42
CA SER A 74 6.74 5.36 12.27
C SER A 74 7.69 6.56 12.36
N THR A 75 7.97 7.20 11.23
CA THR A 75 8.84 8.39 11.19
C THR A 75 8.23 9.54 11.99
N ALA A 76 6.93 9.78 11.86
CA ALA A 76 6.20 10.78 12.65
C ALA A 76 6.28 10.49 14.16
N GLY A 77 6.09 9.23 14.55
CA GLY A 77 6.20 8.77 15.94
C GLY A 77 7.61 8.97 16.51
N GLN A 78 8.65 8.65 15.75
CA GLN A 78 10.04 8.86 16.16
C GLN A 78 10.36 10.35 16.36
N HIS A 79 9.88 11.23 15.49
CA HIS A 79 10.03 12.68 15.67
C HIS A 79 9.43 13.16 16.99
N ARG A 80 8.17 12.77 17.28
CA ARG A 80 7.50 13.14 18.54
C ARG A 80 8.24 12.60 19.77
N GLY A 81 8.72 11.36 19.71
CA GLY A 81 9.51 10.75 20.79
C GLY A 81 10.82 11.51 21.03
N ASN A 82 11.52 11.87 19.96
CA ASN A 82 12.76 12.65 20.04
C ASN A 82 12.51 14.05 20.63
N GLU A 83 11.43 14.72 20.23
CA GLU A 83 11.04 16.03 20.81
C GLU A 83 10.77 15.95 22.31
N GLN A 84 10.09 14.89 22.77
CA GLN A 84 9.83 14.68 24.20
C GLN A 84 11.12 14.43 25.00
N LEU A 85 12.05 13.63 24.46
CA LEU A 85 13.35 13.38 25.09
C LEU A 85 14.18 14.67 25.20
N VAL A 86 14.20 15.49 24.15
CA VAL A 86 14.89 16.78 24.17
C VAL A 86 14.25 17.71 25.21
N ALA A 87 12.92 17.83 25.24
CA ALA A 87 12.22 18.65 26.22
C ALA A 87 12.50 18.20 27.67
N ALA A 88 12.52 16.89 27.93
CA ALA A 88 12.85 16.33 29.23
C ALA A 88 14.32 16.59 29.62
N SER A 89 15.25 16.52 28.66
CA SER A 89 16.66 16.82 28.93
C SER A 89 16.87 18.30 29.27
N MET A 90 16.16 19.21 28.62
CA MET A 90 16.26 20.66 28.87
C MET A 90 15.66 21.05 30.22
N SER A 91 14.59 20.39 30.67
CA SER A 91 14.00 20.65 31.99
C SER A 91 14.82 20.09 33.16
N GLN A 92 15.75 19.16 32.89
CA GLN A 92 16.69 18.63 33.91
C GLN A 92 17.95 19.48 34.08
N VAL A 93 18.29 20.34 33.11
CA VAL A 93 19.52 21.15 33.10
C VAL A 93 19.28 22.62 33.49
N GLY A 94 18.01 23.06 33.52
CA GLY A 94 17.60 24.39 34.01
C GLY A 94 17.12 24.37 35.44
#